data_AF-A0A8H7EAH7-F1
#
_entry.id   AF-A0A8H7EAH7-F1
#
_cell.length_a   1.000
_cell.length_b   1.000
_cell.length_c   1.000
_cell.angle_alpha   90.00
_cell.angle_beta   90.00
_cell.angle_gamma   90.00
#
_symmetry.space_group_name_H-M   'P 1'
#
loop_
_entity.id
_entity.type
_entity.pdbx_description
1 polymer ?
#
loop_
_entity_poly.entity_id
_entity_poly.type
_entity_poly.pdbx_seq_one_letter_code
_entity_poly.pdbx_strand_id
1 'polypeptide(L)'
;MYERILTDVGCLATKYDLECLRSQNASKLNQAFARASDSYVPILNADLVTGYTSVALREGRFSKRSLFIGTCYNETSSIVVASRFAANTSADFQDYVAGSWEGISSTTIDGIVDECVNRMSEEELKKSLSTIRQSLGPQYGSLFGNLAMYQGDIMFDATRRYTTEV
;
A
#
# COMPACT_ATOMS: atom_id res chain seq x y z
N MET A 1 1.03 13.67 7.40
CA MET A 1 -0.36 14.03 7.05
C MET A 1 -1.00 15.11 7.94
N TYR A 2 -1.32 14.83 9.22
CA TYR A 2 -2.16 15.72 10.05
C TYR A 2 -1.61 17.16 10.20
N GLU A 3 -0.33 17.30 10.56
CA GLU A 3 0.33 18.62 10.66
C GLU A 3 0.37 19.38 9.33
N ARG A 4 0.47 18.67 8.20
CA ARG A 4 0.43 19.28 6.87
C ARG A 4 -0.94 19.90 6.59
N ILE A 5 -2.02 19.18 6.95
CA ILE A 5 -3.38 19.71 6.84
C ILE A 5 -3.53 20.94 7.75
N LEU A 6 -3.06 20.87 8.99
CA LEU A 6 -3.08 22.01 9.92
C LEU A 6 -2.32 23.22 9.38
N THR A 7 -1.16 23.00 8.75
CA THR A 7 -0.36 24.05 8.11
C THR A 7 -1.13 24.69 6.97
N ASP A 8 -1.66 23.87 6.06
CA ASP A 8 -2.42 24.32 4.89
C ASP A 8 -3.64 25.16 5.24
N VAL A 9 -4.28 24.85 6.37
CA VAL A 9 -5.45 25.61 6.83
C VAL A 9 -5.13 26.74 7.80
N GLY A 10 -3.87 26.86 8.27
CA GLY A 10 -3.45 27.86 9.24
C GLY A 10 -3.87 27.55 10.69
N CYS A 11 -4.06 26.27 11.03
CA CYS A 11 -4.44 25.82 12.37
C CYS A 11 -3.27 25.26 13.20
N LEU A 12 -2.07 25.13 12.63
CA LEU A 12 -0.92 24.48 13.29
C LEU A 12 -0.52 25.14 14.63
N ALA A 13 -0.55 26.47 14.69
CA ALA A 13 -0.15 27.22 15.89
C ALA A 13 -1.26 27.37 16.94
N THR A 14 -2.43 26.78 16.72
CA THR A 14 -3.57 26.90 17.63
C THR A 14 -3.51 25.84 18.72
N LYS A 15 -3.86 26.22 19.96
CA LYS A 15 -3.95 25.28 21.08
C LYS A 15 -5.04 24.22 20.89
N TYR A 16 -6.09 24.57 20.15
CA TYR A 16 -7.24 23.71 19.86
C TYR A 16 -7.36 23.49 18.35
N ASP A 17 -6.38 22.78 17.81
CA ASP A 17 -6.20 22.50 16.38
C ASP A 17 -7.43 21.86 15.71
N LEU A 18 -8.08 20.90 16.36
CA LEU A 18 -9.30 20.25 15.89
C LEU A 18 -10.49 21.22 15.86
N GLU A 19 -10.62 22.11 16.84
CA GLU A 19 -11.67 23.12 16.85
C GLU A 19 -11.43 24.15 15.75
N CYS A 20 -10.18 24.56 15.56
CA CYS A 20 -9.78 25.41 14.44
C CYS A 20 -10.15 24.77 13.11
N LEU A 21 -9.84 23.48 12.90
CA LEU A 21 -10.24 22.73 11.70
C LEU A 21 -11.75 22.74 11.47
N ARG A 22 -12.55 22.46 12.51
CA ARG A 22 -14.02 22.44 12.44
C ARG A 22 -14.63 23.80 12.10
N SER A 23 -13.93 24.89 12.40
CA SER A 23 -14.34 26.26 12.05
C SER A 23 -13.99 26.68 10.62
N GLN A 24 -13.17 25.90 9.90
CA GLN A 24 -12.74 26.27 8.55
C GLN A 24 -13.83 26.06 7.49
N ASN A 25 -13.76 26.85 6.43
CA ASN A 25 -14.63 26.70 5.27
C ASN A 25 -14.39 25.33 4.58
N ALA A 26 -15.48 24.66 4.18
CA ALA A 26 -15.42 23.35 3.54
C ALA A 26 -14.52 23.32 2.29
N SER A 27 -14.55 24.38 1.46
CA SER A 27 -13.68 24.48 0.28
C SER A 27 -12.18 24.49 0.63
N LYS A 28 -11.83 25.20 1.72
CA LYS A 28 -10.44 25.29 2.21
C LYS A 28 -9.96 23.95 2.76
N LEU A 29 -10.82 23.27 3.53
CA LEU A 29 -10.55 21.91 4.01
C LEU A 29 -10.39 20.93 2.85
N ASN A 30 -11.30 20.94 1.87
CA ASN A 30 -11.24 20.05 0.71
C ASN A 30 -9.92 20.20 -0.05
N GLN A 31 -9.48 21.44 -0.28
CA GLN A 31 -8.19 21.70 -0.92
C GLN A 31 -7.00 21.21 -0.09
N ALA A 32 -7.04 21.38 1.24
CA ALA A 32 -5.99 20.90 2.13
C ALA A 32 -5.92 19.35 2.13
N PHE A 33 -7.07 18.67 2.23
CA PHE A 33 -7.13 17.21 2.19
C PHE A 33 -6.68 16.64 0.83
N ALA A 34 -7.05 17.29 -0.27
CA ALA A 34 -6.62 16.89 -1.61
C ALA A 34 -5.10 17.07 -1.81
N ARG A 35 -4.50 18.14 -1.27
CA ARG A 35 -3.05 18.40 -1.36
C ARG A 35 -2.23 17.53 -0.41
N ALA A 36 -2.79 17.15 0.74
CA ALA A 36 -2.12 16.26 1.66
C ALA A 36 -1.74 14.95 0.97
N SER A 37 -2.54 14.50 -0.01
CA SER A 37 -2.25 13.43 -0.98
C SER A 37 -1.80 12.09 -0.38
N ASP A 38 -1.94 11.92 0.93
CA ASP A 38 -1.66 10.71 1.68
C ASP A 38 -2.92 9.82 1.68
N SER A 39 -2.74 8.50 1.83
CA SER A 39 -3.87 7.57 1.94
C SER A 39 -4.53 7.66 3.32
N TYR A 40 -5.85 7.90 3.35
CA TYR A 40 -6.64 7.80 4.58
C TYR A 40 -6.98 6.33 4.83
N VAL A 41 -6.16 5.66 5.62
CA VAL A 41 -6.33 4.25 5.96
C VAL A 41 -6.67 4.08 7.44
N PRO A 42 -7.36 2.98 7.84
CA PRO A 42 -7.54 2.66 9.24
C PRO A 42 -6.19 2.53 9.94
N ILE A 43 -6.02 3.24 11.06
CA ILE A 43 -4.86 3.14 11.94
C ILE A 43 -5.26 2.55 13.28
N LEU A 44 -4.30 1.92 13.96
CA LEU A 44 -4.48 1.45 15.32
C LEU A 44 -4.95 2.57 16.23
N ASN A 45 -5.98 2.30 17.01
CA ASN A 45 -6.50 3.21 18.03
C ASN A 45 -7.05 2.40 19.20
N ALA A 46 -7.34 3.07 20.31
CA ALA A 46 -7.73 2.37 21.55
C ALA A 46 -9.17 1.82 21.56
N ASP A 47 -9.95 2.00 20.48
CA ASP A 47 -11.39 1.72 20.48
C ASP A 47 -11.82 0.85 19.28
N LEU A 48 -11.80 1.41 18.07
CA LEU A 48 -12.29 0.76 16.86
C LEU A 48 -11.31 -0.27 16.27
N VAL A 49 -10.00 0.04 16.23
CA VAL A 49 -8.96 -0.82 15.66
C VAL A 49 -7.88 -1.04 16.71
N THR A 50 -8.14 -1.95 17.65
CA THR A 50 -7.34 -2.12 18.88
C THR A 50 -6.07 -2.94 18.71
N GLY A 51 -5.81 -3.49 17.53
CA GLY A 51 -4.60 -4.24 17.23
C GLY A 51 -4.52 -4.61 15.75
N TYR A 52 -3.41 -5.26 15.36
CA TYR A 52 -3.23 -5.69 13.98
C TYR A 52 -4.33 -6.67 13.54
N THR A 53 -4.94 -6.40 12.39
CA THR A 53 -6.02 -7.24 11.83
C THR A 53 -5.55 -8.66 11.53
N SER A 54 -4.28 -8.84 11.16
CA SER A 54 -3.66 -10.16 10.99
C SER A 54 -3.64 -10.99 12.28
N VAL A 55 -3.46 -10.34 13.44
CA VAL A 55 -3.53 -10.99 14.76
C VAL A 55 -4.99 -11.30 15.12
N ALA A 56 -5.91 -10.36 14.87
CA ALA A 56 -7.33 -10.59 15.12
C ALA A 56 -7.89 -11.76 14.29
N LEU A 57 -7.47 -11.91 13.03
CA LEU A 57 -7.79 -13.06 12.18
C LEU A 57 -7.26 -14.36 12.81
N ARG A 58 -5.96 -14.38 13.16
CA ARG A 58 -5.30 -15.54 13.78
C ARG A 58 -5.97 -16.02 15.08
N GLU A 59 -6.41 -15.07 15.89
CA GLU A 59 -7.02 -15.34 17.21
C GLU A 59 -8.54 -15.53 17.12
N GLY A 60 -9.14 -15.42 15.93
CA GLY A 60 -10.59 -15.52 15.76
C GLY A 60 -11.38 -14.34 16.36
N ARG A 61 -10.74 -13.19 16.58
CA ARG A 61 -11.35 -11.97 17.13
C ARG A 61 -12.09 -11.16 16.06
N PHE A 62 -12.99 -11.82 15.34
CA PHE A 62 -13.84 -11.20 14.32
C PHE A 62 -15.23 -11.83 14.30
N SER A 63 -16.19 -11.14 13.68
CA SER A 63 -17.54 -11.67 13.53
C SER A 63 -17.58 -12.80 12.51
N LYS A 64 -17.90 -14.02 12.96
CA LYS A 64 -17.99 -15.20 12.08
C LYS A 64 -19.26 -15.12 11.22
N ARG A 65 -19.08 -14.93 9.92
CA ARG A 65 -20.12 -14.86 8.88
C ARG A 65 -19.61 -15.49 7.60
N SER A 66 -20.52 -15.95 6.75
CA SER A 66 -20.16 -16.39 5.40
C SER A 66 -19.57 -15.22 4.62
N LEU A 67 -18.35 -15.39 4.13
CA LEU A 67 -17.62 -14.40 3.35
C LEU A 67 -17.35 -14.96 1.95
N PHE A 68 -17.66 -14.18 0.93
CA PHE A 68 -17.17 -14.40 -0.42
C PHE A 68 -16.23 -13.26 -0.77
N ILE A 69 -14.95 -13.57 -0.95
CA ILE A 69 -13.89 -12.60 -1.22
C ILE A 69 -13.05 -13.08 -2.40
N GLY A 70 -12.73 -12.16 -3.30
CA GLY A 70 -11.92 -12.40 -4.49
C GLY A 70 -11.01 -11.22 -4.78
N THR A 71 -10.16 -11.40 -5.78
CA THR A 71 -9.22 -10.40 -6.28
C THR A 71 -9.23 -10.41 -7.80
N CYS A 72 -8.83 -9.29 -8.39
CA CYS A 72 -8.50 -9.17 -9.80
C CYS A 72 -7.05 -9.64 -10.03
N TYR A 73 -6.75 -10.18 -11.20
CA TYR A 73 -5.38 -10.64 -11.51
C TYR A 73 -4.30 -9.54 -11.43
N ASN A 74 -4.68 -8.27 -11.53
CA ASN A 74 -3.76 -7.15 -11.67
C ASN A 74 -4.17 -5.94 -10.80
N GLU A 75 -4.52 -6.19 -9.53
CA GLU A 75 -5.13 -5.20 -8.63
C GLU A 75 -4.37 -3.87 -8.53
N THR A 76 -3.05 -3.90 -8.67
CA THR A 76 -2.18 -2.76 -8.32
C THR A 76 -1.39 -2.20 -9.49
N SER A 77 -1.54 -2.72 -10.70
CA SER A 77 -0.78 -2.22 -11.85
C SER A 77 -1.05 -0.74 -12.13
N SER A 78 -2.29 -0.28 -11.91
CA SER A 78 -2.66 1.14 -11.98
C SER A 78 -2.03 1.97 -10.85
N ILE A 79 -1.88 1.39 -9.65
CA ILE A 79 -1.23 2.04 -8.50
C ILE A 79 0.26 2.21 -8.77
N VAL A 80 0.93 1.19 -9.31
CA VAL A 80 2.34 1.29 -9.70
C VAL A 80 2.52 2.35 -10.78
N VAL A 81 1.66 2.40 -11.80
CA VAL A 81 1.67 3.48 -12.80
C VAL A 81 1.47 4.86 -12.15
N ALA A 82 0.54 4.99 -11.20
CA ALA A 82 0.24 6.25 -10.53
C ALA A 82 1.39 6.71 -9.60
N SER A 83 2.15 5.77 -9.01
CA SER A 83 3.29 6.07 -8.15
C SER A 83 4.44 6.76 -8.87
N ARG A 84 4.53 6.61 -10.20
CA ARG A 84 5.63 7.08 -11.05
C ARG A 84 7.01 6.55 -10.63
N PHE A 85 7.04 5.49 -9.82
CA PHE A 85 8.27 4.81 -9.46
C PHE A 85 8.70 3.89 -10.62
N ALA A 86 9.95 3.98 -11.03
CA ALA A 86 10.52 3.19 -12.12
C ALA A 86 11.71 2.37 -11.61
N ALA A 87 11.49 1.08 -11.39
CA ALA A 87 12.57 0.15 -11.04
C ALA A 87 13.21 -0.44 -12.30
N ASN A 88 14.53 -0.29 -12.41
CA ASN A 88 15.30 -0.88 -13.50
C ASN A 88 16.28 -1.96 -13.01
N THR A 89 16.57 -1.97 -11.71
CA THR A 89 17.54 -2.85 -11.07
C THR A 89 16.96 -3.48 -9.80
N SER A 90 17.55 -4.58 -9.34
CA SER A 90 17.18 -5.18 -8.04
C SER A 90 17.37 -4.19 -6.88
N ALA A 91 18.33 -3.26 -6.99
CA ALA A 91 18.51 -2.20 -6.00
C ALA A 91 17.33 -1.22 -5.98
N ASP A 92 16.83 -0.80 -7.14
CA ASP A 92 15.63 0.04 -7.21
C ASP A 92 14.40 -0.67 -6.62
N PHE A 93 14.29 -1.99 -6.85
CA PHE A 93 13.23 -2.81 -6.27
C PHE A 93 13.39 -2.92 -4.75
N GLN A 94 14.61 -3.12 -4.26
CA GLN A 94 14.94 -3.15 -2.84
C GLN A 94 14.55 -1.83 -2.15
N ASP A 95 14.88 -0.69 -2.77
CA ASP A 95 14.50 0.63 -2.27
C ASP A 95 12.98 0.80 -2.18
N TYR A 96 12.25 0.28 -3.18
CA TYR A 96 10.78 0.28 -3.15
C TYR A 96 10.23 -0.55 -1.98
N VAL A 97 10.72 -1.77 -1.78
CA VAL A 97 10.28 -2.66 -0.68
C VAL A 97 10.61 -2.04 0.67
N ALA A 98 11.82 -1.50 0.84
CA ALA A 98 12.27 -0.84 2.07
C ALA A 98 11.41 0.39 2.40
N GLY A 99 11.03 1.17 1.39
CA GLY A 99 10.17 2.34 1.55
C GLY A 99 8.68 2.02 1.79
N SER A 100 8.25 0.79 1.51
CA SER A 100 6.84 0.39 1.61
C SER A 100 6.38 0.10 3.05
N TRP A 101 7.30 -0.29 3.93
CA TRP A 101 6.98 -0.79 5.27
C TRP A 101 7.95 -0.26 6.31
N GLU A 102 7.47 0.55 7.24
CA GLU A 102 8.28 1.02 8.35
C GLU A 102 8.68 -0.17 9.25
N GLY A 103 9.98 -0.32 9.51
CA GLY A 103 10.51 -1.36 10.41
C GLY A 103 10.65 -2.76 9.81
N ILE A 104 10.48 -2.93 8.50
CA ILE A 104 10.78 -4.22 7.83
C ILE A 104 12.28 -4.55 7.94
N SER A 105 12.60 -5.81 8.26
CA SER A 105 14.00 -6.23 8.44
C SER A 105 14.73 -6.37 7.11
N SER A 106 16.04 -6.12 7.08
CA SER A 106 16.86 -6.30 5.87
C SER A 106 16.75 -7.73 5.32
N THR A 107 16.76 -8.74 6.18
CA THR A 107 16.59 -10.14 5.78
C THR A 107 15.26 -10.39 5.06
N THR A 108 14.17 -9.75 5.51
CA THR A 108 12.87 -9.85 4.84
C THR A 108 12.89 -9.16 3.48
N ILE A 109 13.50 -7.97 3.39
CA ILE A 109 13.65 -7.24 2.14
C ILE A 109 14.44 -8.09 1.14
N ASP A 110 15.60 -8.62 1.54
CA ASP A 110 16.48 -9.43 0.70
C ASP A 110 15.74 -10.68 0.18
N GLY A 111 14.96 -11.35 1.04
CA GLY A 111 14.15 -12.51 0.64
C GLY A 111 13.07 -12.16 -0.39
N ILE A 112 12.40 -11.00 -0.23
CA ILE A 112 11.41 -10.53 -1.21
C ILE A 112 12.07 -10.21 -2.55
N VAL A 113 13.21 -9.52 -2.55
CA VAL A 113 13.96 -9.19 -3.76
C VAL A 113 14.42 -10.46 -4.46
N ASP A 114 14.93 -11.43 -3.71
CA ASP A 114 15.39 -12.70 -4.27
C ASP A 114 14.26 -13.47 -4.96
N GLU A 115 13.12 -13.63 -4.29
CA GLU A 115 11.96 -14.33 -4.88
C GLU A 115 11.36 -13.56 -6.06
N CYS A 116 11.16 -12.25 -5.92
CA CYS A 116 10.44 -11.46 -6.93
C CYS A 116 11.30 -11.10 -8.14
N VAL A 117 12.62 -10.96 -7.99
CA VAL A 117 13.50 -10.45 -9.06
C VAL A 117 14.51 -11.51 -9.52
N ASN A 118 15.16 -12.23 -8.61
CA ASN A 118 16.27 -13.12 -8.97
C ASN A 118 15.79 -14.53 -9.36
N ARG A 119 14.77 -15.06 -8.67
CA ARG A 119 14.32 -16.45 -8.82
C ARG A 119 13.12 -16.60 -9.76
N MET A 120 12.26 -15.58 -9.84
CA MET A 120 11.08 -15.62 -10.69
C MET A 120 11.45 -15.67 -12.17
N SER A 121 10.99 -16.70 -12.87
CA SER A 121 11.18 -16.80 -14.31
C SER A 121 10.25 -15.86 -15.08
N GLU A 122 10.63 -15.52 -16.32
CA GLU A 122 9.81 -14.69 -17.20
C GLU A 122 8.43 -15.31 -17.46
N GLU A 123 8.35 -16.64 -17.58
CA GLU A 123 7.09 -17.36 -17.80
C GLU A 123 6.19 -17.33 -16.57
N GLU A 124 6.75 -17.47 -15.36
CA GLU A 124 6.00 -17.30 -14.11
C GLU A 124 5.46 -15.88 -13.98
N LEU A 125 6.30 -14.88 -14.26
CA LEU A 125 5.90 -13.48 -14.21
C LEU A 125 4.79 -13.18 -15.21
N LYS A 126 4.93 -13.67 -16.45
CA LYS A 126 3.91 -13.53 -17.50
C LYS A 126 2.59 -14.18 -17.11
N LYS A 127 2.63 -15.35 -16.49
CA LYS A 127 1.45 -16.04 -15.97
C LYS A 127 0.76 -15.22 -14.88
N SER A 128 1.53 -14.63 -13.96
CA SER A 128 1.01 -13.79 -12.88
C SER A 128 0.37 -12.49 -13.40
N LEU A 129 0.97 -11.85 -14.40
CA LEU A 129 0.46 -10.60 -14.98
C LEU A 129 -0.72 -10.80 -15.96
N SER A 130 -0.95 -12.02 -16.42
CA SER A 130 -2.00 -12.35 -17.38
C SER A 130 -1.94 -11.48 -18.64
N THR A 131 -2.81 -10.47 -18.77
CA THR A 131 -2.90 -9.58 -19.93
C THR A 131 -1.99 -8.35 -19.85
N ILE A 132 -1.36 -8.08 -18.71
CA ILE A 132 -0.51 -6.90 -18.53
C ILE A 132 0.91 -7.19 -19.01
N ARG A 133 1.50 -6.21 -19.72
CA ARG A 133 2.89 -6.29 -20.17
C ARG A 133 3.83 -6.14 -18.98
N GLN A 134 4.87 -6.96 -18.96
CA GLN A 134 5.95 -6.88 -17.97
C GLN A 134 6.64 -5.51 -17.95
N SER A 135 6.76 -4.85 -19.11
CA SER A 135 7.17 -3.46 -19.20
C SER A 135 6.20 -2.67 -20.08
N LEU A 136 5.73 -1.53 -19.56
CA LEU A 136 4.84 -0.60 -20.26
C LEU A 136 5.61 0.48 -21.03
N GLY A 137 6.94 0.51 -20.90
CA GLY A 137 7.83 1.49 -21.50
C GLY A 137 8.94 1.93 -20.54
N PRO A 138 10.01 2.58 -21.02
CA PRO A 138 11.16 2.97 -20.19
C PRO A 138 10.79 3.83 -18.98
N GLN A 139 9.74 4.65 -19.08
CA GLN A 139 9.28 5.52 -18.01
C GLN A 139 8.68 4.79 -16.79
N TYR A 140 8.39 3.49 -16.91
CA TYR A 140 7.86 2.66 -15.81
C TYR A 140 8.89 1.68 -15.26
N GLY A 141 10.09 1.66 -15.84
CA GLY A 141 11.15 0.72 -15.50
C GLY A 141 10.98 -0.66 -16.14
N SER A 142 12.10 -1.39 -16.24
CA SER A 142 12.11 -2.77 -16.75
C SER A 142 11.45 -3.75 -15.77
N LEU A 143 11.47 -3.47 -14.47
CA LEU A 143 10.89 -4.30 -13.40
C LEU A 143 9.45 -3.92 -13.04
N PHE A 144 8.75 -3.18 -13.92
CA PHE A 144 7.34 -2.78 -13.70
C PHE A 144 6.45 -3.99 -13.36
N GLY A 145 6.57 -5.08 -14.12
CA GLY A 145 5.79 -6.29 -13.91
C GLY A 145 6.03 -6.92 -12.54
N ASN A 146 7.29 -7.03 -12.12
CA ASN A 146 7.66 -7.56 -10.82
C ASN A 146 7.07 -6.69 -9.69
N LEU A 147 7.16 -5.36 -9.83
CA LEU A 147 6.59 -4.44 -8.86
C LEU A 147 5.06 -4.55 -8.78
N ALA A 148 4.39 -4.60 -9.93
CA ALA A 148 2.93 -4.75 -9.98
C ALA A 148 2.47 -6.08 -9.35
N MET A 149 3.18 -7.17 -9.64
CA MET A 149 2.90 -8.47 -9.02
C MET A 149 3.12 -8.43 -7.50
N TYR A 150 4.29 -7.97 -7.05
CA TYR A 150 4.61 -7.85 -5.63
C TYR A 150 3.59 -6.99 -4.87
N GLN A 151 3.29 -5.80 -5.39
CA GLN A 151 2.36 -4.88 -4.77
C GLN A 151 0.95 -5.48 -4.72
N GLY A 152 0.53 -6.19 -5.78
CA GLY A 152 -0.75 -6.89 -5.85
C GLY A 152 -0.86 -7.98 -4.78
N ASP A 153 0.21 -8.75 -4.60
CA ASP A 153 0.21 -9.84 -3.63
C ASP A 153 0.14 -9.32 -2.20
N ILE A 154 1.01 -8.38 -1.81
CA ILE A 154 1.04 -7.89 -0.43
C ILE A 154 -0.22 -7.11 -0.04
N MET A 155 -0.85 -6.40 -0.98
CA MET A 155 -2.04 -5.60 -0.69
C MET A 155 -3.33 -6.43 -0.76
N PHE A 156 -3.40 -7.41 -1.65
CA PHE A 156 -4.65 -8.10 -1.96
C PHE A 156 -4.52 -9.63 -1.89
N ASP A 157 -3.70 -10.27 -2.72
CA ASP A 157 -3.76 -11.74 -2.86
C ASP A 157 -3.28 -12.51 -1.63
N ALA A 158 -2.13 -12.16 -1.05
CA ALA A 158 -1.62 -12.79 0.17
C ALA A 158 -2.57 -12.54 1.34
N THR A 159 -3.10 -11.31 1.46
CA THR A 159 -4.05 -10.96 2.53
C THR A 159 -5.38 -11.70 2.37
N ARG A 160 -5.88 -11.85 1.14
CA ARG A 160 -7.07 -12.67 0.84
C ARG A 160 -6.82 -14.13 1.20
N ARG A 161 -5.71 -14.71 0.74
CA ARG A 161 -5.33 -16.10 1.05
C ARG A 161 -5.29 -16.33 2.55
N TYR A 162 -4.57 -15.50 3.28
CA TYR A 162 -4.47 -15.57 4.73
C TYR A 162 -5.86 -15.50 5.39
N THR A 163 -6.71 -14.55 4.98
CA THR A 163 -8.08 -14.40 5.51
C THR A 163 -8.95 -15.64 5.28
N THR A 164 -8.70 -16.41 4.22
CA THR A 164 -9.47 -17.63 3.88
C THR A 164 -8.90 -18.92 4.48
N GLU A 165 -7.69 -18.88 5.03
CA GLU A 165 -7.02 -20.04 5.65
C GLU A 165 -7.33 -20.20 7.14
N VAL A 166 -7.60 -19.08 7.84
CA VAL A 166 -7.91 -19.02 9.28
C VAL A 166 -9.40 -19.17 9.56
#